data_AF-U3U2S3-F1
#
_entry.id   AF-U3U2S3-F1
#
_cell.length_a   1.000
_cell.length_b   1.000
_cell.length_c   1.000
_cell.angle_alpha   90.00
_cell.angle_beta   90.00
_cell.angle_gamma   90.00
#
_symmetry.space_group_name_H-M   'P 1'
#
loop_
_entity.id
_entity.type
_entity.pdbx_description
1 polymer ?
#
loop_
_entity_poly.entity_id
_entity_poly.type
_entity_poly.pdbx_seq_one_letter_code
_entity_poly.pdbx_strand_id
1 'polypeptide(L)'
;MEDILSKGQKDLFIDDGKTQLMVNGNQGDTVRLEDILPEGSEQKGWTEQTGTVTIAGNQYHVFSHGDAELLVQDGVTVNLV
;
A
#
# COMPACT_ATOMS: atom_id res chain seq x y z
N MET A 1 -9.44 -16.51 -4.51
CA MET A 1 -9.39 -15.52 -3.43
C MET A 1 -7.95 -15.09 -3.39
N GLU A 2 -7.62 -14.10 -4.23
CA GLU A 2 -6.25 -13.60 -4.37
C GLU A 2 -5.83 -12.99 -3.03
N ASP A 3 -4.65 -13.37 -2.55
CA ASP A 3 -4.07 -12.87 -1.30
C ASP A 3 -3.90 -11.35 -1.43
N ILE A 4 -4.71 -10.60 -0.68
CA ILE A 4 -4.82 -9.14 -0.78
C ILE A 4 -3.65 -8.46 -0.05
N LEU A 5 -2.84 -9.21 0.72
CA LEU A 5 -1.82 -8.64 1.59
C LEU A 5 -0.53 -9.48 1.66
N SER A 6 0.59 -8.91 1.21
CA SER A 6 1.91 -9.43 1.59
C SER A 6 2.23 -9.03 3.03
N LYS A 7 2.69 -9.96 3.87
CA LYS A 7 3.20 -9.64 5.22
C LYS A 7 4.30 -8.58 5.11
N GLY A 8 4.11 -7.42 5.73
CA GLY A 8 5.00 -6.28 5.58
C GLY A 8 6.45 -6.61 5.91
N GLN A 9 7.37 -6.23 5.03
CA GLN A 9 8.81 -6.38 5.20
C GLN A 9 9.52 -5.11 4.76
N LYS A 10 10.71 -4.88 5.32
CA LYS A 10 11.56 -3.75 4.95
C LYS A 10 12.17 -3.98 3.57
N ASP A 11 12.19 -2.94 2.74
CA ASP A 11 12.84 -2.93 1.42
C ASP A 11 12.33 -4.01 0.45
N LEU A 12 11.05 -4.38 0.55
CA LEU A 12 10.47 -5.49 -0.22
C LEU A 12 10.29 -5.15 -1.70
N PHE A 13 9.95 -3.89 -2.01
CA PHE A 13 9.63 -3.41 -3.35
C PHE A 13 10.40 -2.16 -3.75
N ILE A 14 10.67 -1.28 -2.78
CA ILE A 14 11.48 -0.06 -2.95
C ILE A 14 12.60 -0.13 -1.90
N ASP A 15 13.86 -0.02 -2.32
CA ASP A 15 15.01 -0.05 -1.42
C ASP A 15 15.24 1.35 -0.81
N ASP A 16 14.42 1.72 0.18
CA ASP A 16 14.38 3.07 0.77
C ASP A 16 14.40 3.09 2.32
N GLY A 17 14.48 1.92 2.93
CA GLY A 17 14.56 1.70 4.36
C GLY A 17 13.22 1.48 5.06
N LYS A 18 12.08 1.51 4.36
CA LYS A 18 10.75 1.45 4.99
C LYS A 18 10.12 0.06 4.96
N THR A 19 9.21 -0.17 5.91
CA THR A 19 8.38 -1.38 5.95
C THR A 19 7.24 -1.23 4.95
N GLN A 20 7.18 -2.12 3.97
CA GLN A 20 6.29 -2.01 2.83
C GLN A 20 5.22 -3.10 2.85
N LEU A 21 3.97 -2.68 2.63
CA LEU A 21 2.84 -3.56 2.34
C LEU A 21 2.38 -3.31 0.90
N MET A 22 1.90 -4.35 0.23
CA MET A 22 1.33 -4.25 -1.10
C MET A 22 -0.12 -4.73 -1.10
N VAL A 23 -0.97 -3.96 -1.77
CA VAL A 23 -2.36 -4.28 -2.07
C VAL A 23 -2.49 -4.45 -3.57
N ASN A 24 -2.84 -5.68 -3.95
CA ASN A 24 -3.19 -6.03 -5.33
C ASN A 24 -4.71 -6.14 -5.44
N GLY A 25 -5.24 -5.72 -6.59
CA GLY A 25 -6.68 -5.75 -6.84
C GLY A 25 -7.00 -5.36 -8.28
N ASN A 26 -8.29 -5.36 -8.59
CA ASN A 26 -8.81 -4.98 -9.89
C ASN A 26 -9.29 -3.52 -9.90
N GLN A 27 -9.46 -2.97 -11.09
CA GLN A 27 -10.02 -1.64 -11.26
C GLN A 27 -11.43 -1.56 -10.65
N GLY A 28 -11.62 -0.59 -9.77
CA GLY A 28 -12.89 -0.37 -9.06
C GLY A 28 -12.98 -1.09 -7.72
N ASP A 29 -11.99 -1.91 -7.35
CA ASP A 29 -11.91 -2.47 -6.02
C ASP A 29 -11.67 -1.35 -5.00
N THR A 30 -12.36 -1.45 -3.86
CA THR A 30 -12.19 -0.52 -2.74
C THR A 30 -11.73 -1.30 -1.52
N VAL A 31 -10.67 -0.80 -0.90
CA VAL A 31 -10.13 -1.35 0.34
C VAL A 31 -10.15 -0.28 1.42
N ARG A 32 -10.43 -0.69 2.66
CA ARG A 32 -10.32 0.20 3.82
C ARG A 32 -8.95 0.01 4.43
N LEU A 33 -8.31 1.12 4.79
CA LEU A 33 -6.98 1.09 5.40
C LEU A 33 -6.96 0.25 6.70
N GLU A 34 -8.05 0.26 7.47
CA GLU A 34 -8.22 -0.56 8.68
C GLU A 34 -8.20 -2.08 8.42
N ASP A 35 -8.57 -2.52 7.22
CA ASP A 35 -8.55 -3.94 6.85
C ASP A 35 -7.15 -4.40 6.41
N ILE A 36 -6.25 -3.45 6.13
CA ILE A 36 -4.90 -3.67 5.61
C ILE A 36 -3.86 -3.59 6.74
N LEU A 37 -3.99 -2.58 7.60
CA LEU A 37 -3.01 -2.33 8.63
C LEU A 37 -3.17 -3.31 9.80
N PRO A 38 -2.07 -3.67 10.49
CA PRO A 38 -2.14 -4.42 11.74
C PRO A 38 -3.09 -3.75 12.74
N GLU A 39 -3.81 -4.57 13.53
CA GLU A 39 -4.71 -4.07 14.57
C GLU A 39 -3.98 -3.07 15.50
N GLY A 40 -4.61 -1.91 15.74
CA GLY A 40 -4.04 -0.82 16.54
C GLY A 40 -3.10 0.13 15.79
N SER A 41 -2.88 -0.06 14.47
CA SER A 41 -2.12 0.88 13.65
C SER A 41 -2.86 2.20 13.45
N GLU A 42 -2.09 3.29 13.36
CA GLU A 42 -2.62 4.62 13.08
C GLU A 42 -3.10 4.71 11.62
N GLN A 43 -4.36 5.10 11.46
CA GLN A 43 -5.01 5.19 10.16
C GLN A 43 -4.92 6.61 9.57
N LYS A 44 -4.62 7.61 10.40
CA LYS A 44 -4.48 9.00 9.98
C LYS A 44 -3.02 9.31 9.61
N GLY A 45 -2.82 10.36 8.82
CA GLY A 45 -1.48 10.88 8.51
C GLY A 45 -0.75 10.18 7.36
N TRP A 46 -1.41 9.23 6.69
CA TRP A 46 -0.91 8.66 5.43
C TRP A 46 -0.95 9.70 4.32
N THR A 47 0.15 9.80 3.58
CA THR A 47 0.29 10.75 2.48
C THR A 47 0.68 10.02 1.21
N GLU A 48 -0.09 10.24 0.14
CA GLU A 48 0.24 9.75 -1.19
C GLU A 48 1.51 10.47 -1.71
N GLN A 49 2.47 9.68 -2.18
CA GLN A 49 3.69 10.16 -2.80
C GLN A 49 3.42 10.56 -4.25
N THR A 50 4.22 11.49 -4.76
CA THR A 50 4.07 11.92 -6.16
C THR A 50 4.55 10.84 -7.12
N GLY A 51 3.67 10.42 -8.03
CA GLY A 51 3.97 9.46 -9.08
C GLY A 51 3.72 8.01 -8.66
N THR A 52 3.98 7.09 -9.59
CA THR A 52 3.78 5.65 -9.39
C THR A 52 5.11 4.91 -9.49
N VAL A 53 5.17 3.73 -8.88
CA VAL A 53 6.26 2.77 -9.06
C VAL A 53 5.78 1.60 -9.92
N THR A 54 6.68 1.03 -10.73
CA THR A 54 6.37 -0.16 -11.54
C THR A 54 6.98 -1.39 -10.88
N ILE A 55 6.14 -2.36 -10.50
CA ILE A 55 6.56 -3.62 -9.87
C ILE A 55 5.96 -4.76 -10.67
N ALA A 56 6.82 -5.67 -11.14
CA ALA A 56 6.43 -6.80 -11.98
C ALA A 56 5.54 -6.43 -13.20
N GLY A 57 5.70 -5.21 -13.74
CA GLY A 57 4.95 -4.70 -14.89
C GLY A 57 3.62 -4.00 -14.55
N ASN A 58 3.22 -3.94 -13.28
CA ASN A 58 2.04 -3.21 -12.82
C ASN A 58 2.44 -1.90 -12.15
N GLN A 59 1.59 -0.87 -12.27
CA GLN A 59 1.81 0.42 -11.60
C GLN A 59 1.17 0.42 -10.21
N TYR A 60 1.84 1.08 -9.27
CA TYR A 60 1.38 1.23 -7.89
C TYR A 60 1.52 2.68 -7.42
N HIS A 61 0.50 3.18 -6.74
CA HIS A 61 0.53 4.39 -5.94
C HIS A 61 1.19 4.07 -4.60
N VAL A 62 2.01 4.98 -4.09
CA VAL A 62 2.72 4.78 -2.81
C VAL A 62 2.15 5.73 -1.78
N PHE A 63 1.62 5.21 -0.68
CA PHE A 63 1.22 5.99 0.48
C PHE A 63 2.24 5.75 1.59
N SER A 64 2.71 6.82 2.23
CA SER A 64 3.71 6.72 3.30
C SER A 64 3.19 7.27 4.63
N HIS A 65 3.59 6.66 5.73
CA HIS A 65 3.41 7.19 7.08
C HIS A 65 4.58 6.77 7.98
N GLY A 66 5.43 7.72 8.38
CA GLY A 66 6.64 7.43 9.14
C GLY A 66 7.55 6.45 8.40
N ASP A 67 7.86 5.31 9.03
CA ASP A 67 8.69 4.24 8.47
C ASP A 67 7.88 3.17 7.71
N ALA A 68 6.61 3.43 7.42
CA ALA A 68 5.70 2.52 6.72
C ALA A 68 5.29 3.04 5.34
N GLU A 69 5.12 2.10 4.41
CA GLU A 69 4.61 2.35 3.07
C GLU A 69 3.55 1.33 2.67
N LEU A 70 2.55 1.81 1.94
CA LEU A 70 1.50 1.04 1.34
C LEU A 70 1.53 1.27 -0.17
N LEU A 71 1.83 0.21 -0.91
CA LEU A 71 1.84 0.20 -2.36
C LEU A 71 0.50 -0.35 -2.85
N VAL A 72 -0.26 0.48 -3.55
CA VAL A 72 -1.63 0.16 -4.00
C VAL A 72 -1.65 0.09 -5.51
N GLN A 73 -2.04 -1.04 -6.06
CA GLN A 73 -2.11 -1.22 -7.50
C GLN A 73 -3.03 -0.18 -8.15
N ASP A 74 -2.59 0.38 -9.28
CA ASP A 74 -3.38 1.36 -10.02
C ASP A 74 -4.77 0.81 -10.37
N GLY A 75 -5.80 1.62 -10.14
CA GLY A 75 -7.21 1.23 -10.27
C GLY A 75 -7.89 0.75 -8.99
N VAL A 76 -7.13 0.43 -7.93
CA VAL A 76 -7.67 0.17 -6.58
C VAL A 76 -7.82 1.49 -5.82
N THR A 77 -8.98 1.70 -5.20
CA THR A 77 -9.24 2.87 -4.35
C THR A 77 -8.99 2.52 -2.88
N VAL A 78 -8.16 3.31 -2.19
CA VAL A 78 -7.99 3.23 -0.74
C VAL A 78 -8.72 4.36 -0.06
N ASN A 79 -9.57 4.04 0.90
CA ASN A 79 -10.20 5.03 1.77
C ASN A 79 -9.28 5.33 2.96
N LEU A 80 -8.63 6.50 2.91
CA LEU A 80 -7.90 7.09 4.02
C LEU A 80 -8.89 7.84 4.95
N VAL A 81 -8.66 7.80 6.26
CA VAL A 81 -9.52 8.42 7.30
C VAL A 81 -8.84 9.58 8.03
#